data_AF-A0A2K8WYQ6-F1
#
_entry.id   AF-A0A2K8WYQ6-F1
#
_cell.length_a   1.000
_cell.length_b   1.000
_cell.length_c   1.000
_cell.angle_alpha   90.00
_cell.angle_beta   90.00
_cell.angle_gamma   90.00
#
_symmetry.space_group_name_H-M   'P 1'
#
loop_
_entity.id
_entity.type
_entity.pdbx_description
1 polymer ?
#
loop_
_entity_poly.entity_id
_entity_poly.type
_entity_poly.pdbx_seq_one_letter_code
_entity_poly.pdbx_strand_id
1 'polypeptide(L)' 'MSEYVKGILKYEFYLDQTLDNVVQAHRAAKNAINLYNEVRLHLSLDYKTPNMVYKSPA' A
#
# COMPACT_ATOMS: atom_id res chain seq x y z
N MET A 1 10.16 -9.28 6.19
CA MET A 1 8.86 -9.02 5.51
C MET A 1 8.66 -7.57 5.05
N SER A 2 9.24 -6.55 5.70
CA SER A 2 9.02 -5.13 5.33
C SER A 2 9.56 -4.73 3.94
N GLU A 3 10.69 -5.29 3.50
CA GLU A 3 11.29 -4.93 2.20
C GLU A 3 10.49 -5.40 0.99
N TYR A 4 9.88 -6.58 1.05
CA TYR A 4 9.03 -7.09 -0.03
C TYR A 4 7.77 -6.22 -0.23
N VAL A 5 7.13 -5.82 0.87
CA VAL A 5 5.97 -4.91 0.83
C VAL A 5 6.38 -3.55 0.29
N LYS A 6 7.55 -3.02 0.69
CA LYS A 6 8.09 -1.76 0.14
C LYS A 6 8.36 -1.85 -1.36
N GLY A 7 8.88 -2.98 -1.84
CA GLY A 7 9.10 -3.25 -3.26
C GLY A 7 7.80 -3.26 -4.07
N ILE A 8 6.78 -3.98 -3.59
CA ILE A 8 5.44 -4.00 -4.21
C ILE A 8 4.85 -2.60 -4.27
N LEU A 9 4.88 -1.86 -3.16
CA LEU A 9 4.30 -0.52 -3.10
C LEU A 9 5.01 0.44 -4.07
N LYS A 10 6.33 0.32 -4.23
CA LYS A 10 7.09 1.10 -5.21
C LYS A 10 6.68 0.81 -6.65
N TYR A 11 6.54 -0.47 -6.99
CA TYR A 11 6.21 -0.90 -8.35
C TYR A 11 4.75 -0.62 -8.73
N GLU A 12 3.80 -0.93 -7.84
CA GLU A 12 2.36 -0.82 -8.15
C GLU A 12 1.83 0.62 -8.07
N PHE A 13 2.42 1.46 -7.22
CA PHE A 13 1.97 2.85 -7.04
C PHE A 13 2.95 3.87 -7.61
N TYR A 14 3.91 3.43 -8.43
CA TYR A 14 4.91 4.28 -9.09
C TYR A 14 5.67 5.20 -8.12
N LEU A 15 5.90 4.75 -6.88
CA LEU A 15 6.66 5.52 -5.88
C LEU A 15 8.17 5.49 -6.14
N ASP A 16 8.61 4.92 -7.26
CA ASP A 16 9.99 5.02 -7.76
C ASP A 16 10.23 6.29 -8.58
N GLN A 17 9.17 7.02 -8.97
CA GLN A 17 9.30 8.28 -9.68
C GLN A 17 9.92 9.35 -8.79
N THR A 18 10.72 10.22 -9.41
CA THR A 18 11.20 11.43 -8.75
C THR A 18 10.02 12.36 -8.59
N LEU A 19 9.57 12.56 -7.36
CA LEU A 19 8.48 13.49 -7.06
C LEU A 19 9.07 14.86 -6.78
N ASP A 20 8.58 15.88 -7.49
CA ASP A 20 9.12 17.24 -7.43
C ASP A 20 8.96 17.92 -6.05
N ASN A 21 8.07 17.39 -5.20
CA ASN A 21 7.75 18.00 -3.92
C ASN A 21 7.51 16.95 -2.81
N VAL A 22 8.10 17.18 -1.64
CA VAL A 22 7.92 16.37 -0.42
C VAL A 22 6.43 16.21 -0.04
N VAL A 23 5.62 17.25 -0.25
CA VAL A 23 4.17 17.21 0.01
C VAL A 23 3.47 16.21 -0.92
N GLN A 24 3.86 16.17 -2.19
CA GLN A 24 3.32 15.21 -3.15
C GLN A 24 3.80 13.79 -2.82
N ALA A 25 5.06 13.62 -2.45
CA ALA A 25 5.61 12.35 -1.98
C ALA A 25 4.86 11.80 -0.76
N HIS A 26 4.60 12.66 0.22
CA HIS A 26 3.85 12.28 1.40
C HIS A 26 2.40 11.87 1.05
N ARG A 27 1.73 12.63 0.16
CA ARG A 27 0.37 12.29 -0.29
C ARG A 27 0.34 10.98 -1.08
N ALA A 28 1.28 10.77 -1.99
CA ALA A 28 1.38 9.55 -2.79
C ALA A 28 1.64 8.33 -1.91
N ALA A 29 2.57 8.43 -0.95
CA ALA A 29 2.85 7.35 0.00
C ALA A 29 1.62 7.02 0.87
N LYS A 30 0.91 8.04 1.39
CA LYS A 30 -0.32 7.83 2.17
C LYS A 30 -1.40 7.15 1.34
N ASN A 31 -1.58 7.57 0.09
CA ASN A 31 -2.54 6.96 -0.82
C ASN A 31 -2.17 5.50 -1.15
N ALA A 32 -0.90 5.22 -1.42
CA ALA A 32 -0.42 3.87 -1.69
C ALA A 32 -0.67 2.93 -0.51
N ILE A 33 -0.41 3.39 0.72
CA ILE A 33 -0.68 2.64 1.95
C ILE A 33 -2.17 2.33 2.09
N ASN A 34 -3.04 3.33 1.87
CA ASN A 34 -4.49 3.13 1.94
C ASN A 34 -4.96 2.13 0.87
N LEU A 35 -4.49 2.27 -0.37
CA LEU A 35 -4.85 1.37 -1.46
C LEU A 35 -4.40 -0.08 -1.17
N TYR A 36 -3.21 -0.28 -0.64
CA TYR A 36 -2.73 -1.61 -0.26
C TYR A 36 -3.54 -2.25 0.87
N ASN A 37 -3.96 -1.46 1.86
CA ASN A 37 -4.66 -1.96 3.05
C ASN A 37 -6.17 -2.12 2.84
N GLU A 38 -6.79 -1.29 2.01
CA GLU A 38 -8.26 -1.22 1.89
C GLU A 38 -8.81 -1.66 0.54
N VAL A 39 -7.99 -1.66 -0.52
CA VAL A 39 -8.48 -1.91 -1.89
C VAL A 39 -7.78 -3.10 -2.55
N ARG A 40 -6.47 -3.28 -2.33
CA ARG A 40 -5.70 -4.38 -2.94
C ARG A 40 -6.14 -5.72 -2.35
N LEU A 41 -6.67 -6.58 -3.21
CA LEU A 41 -6.98 -7.96 -2.89
C LEU A 41 -5.70 -8.78 -2.97
N HIS A 42 -5.39 -9.52 -1.92
CA HIS A 42 -4.18 -10.35 -1.88
C HIS A 42 -4.59 -11.80 -2.10
N LEU A 43 -3.96 -12.47 -3.06
CA LEU A 43 -4.20 -13.89 -3.34
C LEU A 43 -3.92 -14.75 -2.10
N SER A 44 -2.88 -14.40 -1.34
CA SER A 44 -2.52 -15.07 -0.07
C SER A 44 -3.53 -14.84 1.06
N LEU A 45 -4.42 -13.86 0.91
CA LEU A 45 -5.51 -13.57 1.86
C LEU A 45 -6.86 -14.02 1.29
N ASP A 46 -6.88 -14.97 0.35
CA ASP A 46 -8.12 -15.46 -0.28
C ASP A 46 -8.93 -14.32 -0.93
N TYR A 47 -8.22 -13.48 -1.69
CA TYR A 47 -8.76 -12.28 -2.32
C TYR A 47 -9.41 -11.28 -1.35
N LYS A 48 -8.92 -11.22 -0.11
CA LYS A 48 -9.32 -10.20 0.87
C LYS A 48 -8.27 -9.11 1.02
N THR A 49 -8.67 -7.97 1.54
CA THR A 49 -7.75 -6.87 1.86
C THR A 49 -7.16 -7.07 3.26
N PRO A 50 -5.97 -6.51 3.54
CA PRO A 50 -5.34 -6.63 4.85
C PRO A 50 -6.25 -6.09 5.95
N ASN A 51 -6.96 -4.98 5.72
CA ASN A 51 -7.92 -4.48 6.71
C ASN A 51 -9.09 -5.46 6.92
N MET A 52 -9.60 -6.14 5.90
CA MET A 52 -10.67 -7.14 6.09
C MET A 52 -10.24 -8.33 6.94
N VAL A 53 -8.96 -8.70 6.90
CA VAL A 53 -8.43 -9.87 7.63
C VAL A 53 -7.91 -9.49 9.02
N TYR A 54 -7.30 -8.31 9.16
CA TYR A 54 -6.58 -7.90 10.37
C TYR A 54 -7.24 -6.76 11.15
N LYS A 55 -8.20 -6.00 10.58
CA LYS A 55 -9.09 -5.15 11.40
C LYS A 55 -10.24 -6.00 11.93
N SER A 56 -10.07 -6.59 13.11
CA SER A 56 -11.21 -6.88 13.99
C SER A 56 -11.63 -5.59 14.69
N PRO A 57 -12.94 -5.31 14.85
CA PRO A 57 -13.38 -4.31 15.83
C PRO A 57 -13.06 -4.84 17.23
N ALA A 58 -12.48 -3.98 18.06
CA ALA A 58 -12.48 -4.18 19.51
C ALA A 58 -13.90 -4.03 20.05
#